data_AF-A0A8J7L7Z2-F1
#
_entry.id   AF-A0A8J7L7Z2-F1
#
_cell.length_a   1.000
_cell.length_b   1.000
_cell.length_c   1.000
_cell.angle_alpha   90.00
_cell.angle_beta   90.00
_cell.angle_gamma   90.00
#
_symmetry.space_group_name_H-M   'P 1'
#
loop_
_entity.id
_entity.type
_entity.pdbx_description
1 polymer ?
#
loop_
_entity_poly.entity_id
_entity_poly.type
_entity_poly.pdbx_seq_one_letter_code
_entity_poly.pdbx_strand_id
1 'polypeptide(L)'
;MKLEFDLGNPSFTWLHCAGLAGLWMTLKQLEIEKVARPEGLNWQLSHRKIILNWQESDKTVLEWLLKESFQINDGLIALRGLDSQTMRKDAQVIVHQGILGTFLQHTSTHKSSGTKTESLSLGEEEKEIQVTYKALQSYAYQDFASNLCDKNGQLLTKPISVAGWLNPGAVVRHVAFSSDTSFEERPENAFVLLFASVACYYYILRSKLRDKRAQYALVVPEITNLEKYAQYRQHHNLIYATYKDFHASGLGDAGLRFLTLEETVKITHTFAVQRCQVLTLGTVAWATQQKTRTDMYVVEASDEVCHNYKVCDNWLKDKDIEGKEGRFVATNFAKELISENLARNQPWYSGISEKVNSNELFKKLFYEREGLYQVIQKVKSDQREKLFVQACHEAIKFTYGQISEQANKRGEVPNFDRETVRIRTGLGRCKNSDTFREFITDFWSRAGKIPTLQEHWEELMDFVMADKNWKKSRDLALLALASYKGKGISNEDNVIDLGI
;
A
#
# COMPACT_ATOMS: atom_id res chain seq x y z
N MET A 1 -25.25 -29.76 -14.45
CA MET A 1 -25.27 -28.38 -13.93
C MET A 1 -24.48 -27.46 -14.85
N LYS A 2 -24.87 -26.17 -14.93
CA LYS A 2 -24.15 -25.13 -15.68
C LYS A 2 -24.09 -23.86 -14.83
N LEU A 3 -22.89 -23.36 -14.58
CA LEU A 3 -22.65 -22.05 -13.96
C LEU A 3 -22.04 -21.09 -14.99
N GLU A 4 -22.55 -19.86 -15.04
CA GLU A 4 -22.04 -18.80 -15.91
C GLU A 4 -21.78 -17.55 -15.07
N PHE A 5 -20.56 -17.05 -15.19
CA PHE A 5 -20.10 -15.84 -14.51
C PHE A 5 -19.63 -14.82 -15.54
N ASP A 6 -19.96 -13.55 -15.33
CA ASP A 6 -19.57 -12.42 -16.20
C ASP A 6 -19.07 -11.25 -15.33
N LEU A 7 -17.95 -10.64 -15.72
CA LEU A 7 -17.46 -9.39 -15.13
C LEU A 7 -18.49 -8.25 -15.13
N GLY A 8 -19.44 -8.26 -16.07
CA GLY A 8 -20.53 -7.29 -16.17
C GLY A 8 -21.71 -7.56 -15.24
N ASN A 9 -21.65 -8.57 -14.36
CA ASN A 9 -22.73 -8.84 -13.43
C ASN A 9 -22.89 -7.66 -12.45
N PRO A 10 -24.07 -6.98 -12.41
CA PRO A 10 -24.27 -5.83 -11.54
C PRO A 10 -24.25 -6.17 -10.04
N SER A 11 -24.37 -7.44 -9.66
CA SER A 11 -24.23 -7.85 -8.26
C SER A 11 -22.77 -8.01 -7.82
N PHE A 12 -21.80 -7.93 -8.74
CA PHE A 12 -20.39 -8.15 -8.42
C PHE A 12 -19.75 -6.87 -7.90
N THR A 13 -19.17 -6.98 -6.70
CA THR A 13 -18.20 -6.00 -6.20
C THR A 13 -16.83 -6.24 -6.82
N TRP A 14 -15.87 -5.34 -6.60
CA TRP A 14 -14.49 -5.54 -7.06
C TRP A 14 -13.87 -6.83 -6.52
N LEU A 15 -14.25 -7.24 -5.29
CA LEU A 15 -13.79 -8.49 -4.72
C LEU A 15 -14.38 -9.72 -5.44
N HIS A 16 -15.63 -9.65 -5.91
CA HIS A 16 -16.21 -10.70 -6.75
C HIS A 16 -15.51 -10.76 -8.11
N CYS A 17 -15.20 -9.62 -8.72
CA CYS A 17 -14.43 -9.57 -9.96
C CYS A 17 -13.02 -10.15 -9.78
N ALA A 18 -12.36 -9.84 -8.65
CA ALA A 18 -11.10 -10.46 -8.26
C ALA A 18 -11.25 -11.97 -8.08
N GLY A 19 -12.30 -12.43 -7.40
CA GLY A 19 -12.64 -13.85 -7.30
C GLY A 19 -12.80 -14.52 -8.65
N LEU A 20 -13.52 -13.87 -9.57
CA LEU A 20 -13.73 -14.39 -10.91
C LEU A 20 -12.41 -14.53 -11.67
N ALA A 21 -11.52 -13.54 -11.58
CA ALA A 21 -10.19 -13.63 -12.16
C ALA A 21 -9.32 -14.72 -11.50
N GLY A 22 -9.42 -14.89 -10.18
CA GLY A 22 -8.77 -15.97 -9.45
C GLY A 22 -9.19 -17.36 -9.94
N LEU A 23 -10.49 -17.54 -10.17
CA LEU A 23 -11.04 -18.75 -10.76
C LEU A 23 -10.55 -18.95 -12.19
N TRP A 24 -10.58 -17.89 -13.01
CA TRP A 24 -10.07 -17.92 -14.39
C TRP A 24 -8.62 -18.40 -14.43
N MET A 25 -7.75 -17.81 -13.62
CA MET A 25 -6.33 -18.16 -13.54
C MET A 25 -6.14 -19.61 -13.10
N THR A 26 -6.91 -20.05 -12.11
CA THR A 26 -6.81 -21.43 -11.61
C THR A 26 -7.25 -22.46 -12.66
N LEU A 27 -8.38 -22.24 -13.32
CA LEU A 27 -8.85 -23.10 -14.41
C LEU A 27 -7.86 -23.14 -15.56
N LYS A 28 -7.27 -21.98 -15.91
CA LYS A 28 -6.25 -21.91 -16.95
C LYS A 28 -5.00 -22.69 -16.58
N GLN A 29 -4.56 -22.60 -15.33
CA GLN A 29 -3.41 -23.36 -14.86
C GLN A 29 -3.68 -24.87 -14.87
N LEU A 30 -4.90 -25.31 -14.50
CA LEU A 30 -5.30 -26.72 -14.60
C LEU A 30 -5.24 -27.25 -16.03
N GLU A 31 -5.57 -26.44 -17.04
CA GLU A 31 -5.39 -26.79 -18.46
C GLU A 31 -3.91 -26.94 -18.82
N ILE A 32 -3.06 -26.01 -18.40
CA ILE A 32 -1.62 -25.99 -18.69
C ILE A 32 -0.94 -27.23 -18.10
N GLU A 33 -1.25 -27.56 -16.85
CA GLU A 33 -0.69 -28.71 -16.13
C GLU A 33 -1.35 -30.04 -16.52
N LYS A 34 -2.42 -30.01 -17.32
CA LYS A 34 -3.18 -31.20 -17.76
C LYS A 34 -3.65 -32.07 -16.59
N VAL A 35 -4.11 -31.44 -15.51
CA VAL A 35 -4.59 -32.15 -14.32
C VAL A 35 -5.84 -32.99 -14.67
N ALA A 36 -5.87 -34.24 -14.22
CA ALA A 36 -7.01 -35.12 -14.43
C ALA A 36 -8.25 -34.54 -13.74
N ARG A 37 -9.32 -34.35 -14.52
CA ARG A 37 -10.58 -33.76 -14.06
C ARG A 37 -11.70 -34.79 -13.97
N PRO A 38 -12.71 -34.58 -13.09
CA PRO A 38 -13.91 -35.41 -13.03
C PRO A 38 -14.61 -35.55 -14.39
N GLU A 39 -15.27 -36.68 -14.60
CA GLU A 39 -15.91 -36.98 -15.88
C GLU A 39 -17.05 -35.97 -16.16
N GLY A 40 -17.12 -35.51 -17.40
CA GLY A 40 -18.11 -34.51 -17.82
C GLY A 40 -17.83 -33.07 -17.35
N LEU A 41 -16.87 -32.84 -16.44
CA LEU A 41 -16.44 -31.48 -16.10
C LEU A 41 -15.71 -30.83 -17.27
N ASN A 42 -16.21 -29.69 -17.70
CA ASN A 42 -15.60 -28.85 -18.72
C ASN A 42 -15.85 -27.38 -18.42
N TRP A 43 -15.02 -26.52 -18.99
CA TRP A 43 -15.17 -25.09 -18.84
C TRP A 43 -14.80 -24.34 -20.11
N GLN A 44 -15.32 -23.13 -20.25
CA GLN A 44 -14.99 -22.20 -21.31
C GLN A 44 -14.53 -20.89 -20.67
N LEU A 45 -13.36 -20.42 -21.09
CA LEU A 45 -12.74 -19.20 -20.61
C LEU A 45 -12.76 -18.16 -21.72
N SER A 46 -13.17 -16.94 -21.39
CA SER A 46 -13.07 -15.77 -22.25
C SER A 46 -12.52 -14.59 -21.47
N HIS A 47 -12.31 -13.46 -22.14
CA HIS A 47 -11.81 -12.23 -21.52
C HIS A 47 -12.80 -11.61 -20.50
N ARG A 48 -14.08 -12.01 -20.48
CA ARG A 48 -15.10 -11.48 -19.54
C ARG A 48 -15.91 -12.52 -18.80
N LYS A 49 -16.02 -13.73 -19.36
CA LYS A 49 -16.88 -14.80 -18.85
C LYS A 49 -16.13 -16.08 -18.55
N ILE A 50 -16.65 -16.79 -17.55
CA ILE A 50 -16.34 -18.19 -17.27
C ILE A 50 -17.64 -18.98 -17.33
N ILE A 51 -17.64 -20.08 -18.07
CA ILE A 51 -18.74 -21.04 -18.07
C ILE A 51 -18.19 -22.37 -17.56
N LEU A 52 -18.81 -22.93 -16.53
CA LEU A 52 -18.52 -24.26 -16.01
C LEU A 52 -19.71 -25.18 -16.31
N ASN A 53 -19.45 -26.38 -16.82
CA ASN A 53 -20.47 -27.40 -17.03
C ASN A 53 -19.98 -28.74 -16.48
N TRP A 54 -20.88 -29.49 -15.84
CA TRP A 54 -20.61 -30.84 -15.39
C TRP A 54 -21.90 -31.66 -15.29
N GLN A 55 -21.76 -32.99 -15.29
CA GLN A 55 -22.87 -33.95 -15.18
C GLN A 55 -22.92 -34.65 -13.82
N GLU A 56 -21.80 -34.71 -13.11
CA GLU A 56 -21.69 -35.31 -11.78
C GLU A 56 -22.38 -34.46 -10.69
N SER A 57 -22.35 -34.92 -9.45
CA SER A 57 -22.80 -34.17 -8.27
C SER A 57 -22.03 -32.85 -8.12
N ASP A 58 -22.74 -31.75 -7.86
CA ASP A 58 -22.15 -30.42 -7.68
C ASP A 58 -21.11 -30.44 -6.57
N LYS A 59 -21.41 -31.12 -5.46
CA LYS A 59 -20.49 -31.25 -4.33
C LYS A 59 -19.18 -31.92 -4.73
N THR A 60 -19.22 -33.04 -5.47
CA THR A 60 -18.00 -33.76 -5.87
C THR A 60 -17.11 -32.89 -6.74
N VAL A 61 -17.71 -32.20 -7.71
CA VAL A 61 -16.99 -31.30 -8.64
C VAL A 61 -16.39 -30.11 -7.90
N LEU A 62 -17.16 -29.48 -7.00
CA LEU A 62 -16.68 -28.34 -6.22
C LEU A 62 -15.61 -28.74 -5.20
N GLU A 63 -15.73 -29.89 -4.53
CA GLU A 63 -14.68 -30.41 -3.64
C GLU A 63 -13.39 -30.67 -4.40
N TRP A 64 -13.46 -31.31 -5.56
CA TRP A 64 -12.29 -31.52 -6.41
C TRP A 64 -11.65 -30.19 -6.79
N LEU A 65 -12.44 -29.25 -7.31
CA LEU A 65 -11.93 -27.97 -7.77
C LEU A 65 -11.29 -27.18 -6.63
N LEU A 66 -11.92 -27.11 -5.45
CA LEU A 66 -11.35 -26.41 -4.30
C LEU A 66 -10.06 -27.06 -3.81
N LYS A 67 -10.00 -28.40 -3.70
CA LYS A 67 -8.77 -29.12 -3.29
C LYS A 67 -7.62 -28.91 -4.28
N GLU A 68 -7.92 -28.90 -5.57
CA GLU A 68 -6.91 -28.63 -6.60
C GLU A 68 -6.48 -27.16 -6.63
N SER A 69 -7.38 -26.23 -6.30
CA SER A 69 -7.11 -24.79 -6.32
C SER A 69 -6.29 -24.33 -5.11
N PHE A 70 -6.62 -24.88 -3.95
CA PHE A 70 -6.21 -24.40 -2.64
C PHE A 70 -5.35 -25.46 -1.95
N GLN A 71 -4.03 -25.42 -2.20
CA GLN A 71 -3.09 -26.41 -1.71
C GLN A 71 -2.25 -25.86 -0.56
N ILE A 72 -1.51 -26.76 0.09
CA ILE A 72 -0.45 -26.44 1.04
C ILE A 72 0.83 -27.13 0.59
N ASN A 73 1.92 -26.37 0.49
CA ASN A 73 3.25 -26.92 0.23
C ASN A 73 4.20 -26.51 1.35
N ASP A 74 4.78 -27.49 2.04
CA ASP A 74 5.68 -27.28 3.16
C ASP A 74 5.13 -26.34 4.27
N GLY A 75 3.81 -26.40 4.50
CA GLY A 75 3.11 -25.56 5.48
C GLY A 75 2.77 -24.16 4.99
N LEU A 76 3.14 -23.78 3.76
CA LEU A 76 2.73 -22.54 3.10
C LEU A 76 1.48 -22.73 2.26
N ILE A 77 0.68 -21.67 2.09
CA ILE A 77 -0.47 -21.70 1.18
C ILE A 77 0.07 -21.69 -0.25
N ALA A 78 -0.31 -22.69 -1.03
CA ALA A 78 0.07 -22.85 -2.43
C ALA A 78 -1.20 -22.69 -3.28
N LEU A 79 -1.30 -21.54 -3.98
CA LEU A 79 -2.44 -21.25 -4.85
C LEU A 79 -2.10 -21.65 -6.27
N ARG A 80 -2.82 -22.63 -6.81
CA ARG A 80 -2.56 -23.14 -8.16
C ARG A 80 -2.66 -22.04 -9.21
N GLY A 81 -3.67 -21.16 -9.11
CA GLY A 81 -3.84 -20.04 -10.05
C GLY A 81 -2.68 -19.02 -10.06
N LEU A 82 -1.70 -19.10 -9.18
CA LEU A 82 -0.49 -18.26 -9.21
C LEU A 82 0.75 -19.00 -9.69
N ASP A 83 0.60 -20.22 -10.21
CA ASP A 83 1.70 -21.14 -10.52
C ASP A 83 2.66 -21.27 -9.33
N SER A 84 2.10 -21.66 -8.17
CA SER A 84 2.88 -21.80 -6.93
C SER A 84 4.00 -22.84 -7.00
N GLN A 85 4.10 -23.64 -8.08
CA GLN A 85 5.19 -24.59 -8.26
C GLN A 85 6.47 -23.89 -8.75
N THR A 86 6.33 -22.85 -9.59
CA THR A 86 7.45 -22.08 -10.15
C THR A 86 7.70 -20.78 -9.38
N MET A 87 6.70 -20.29 -8.64
CA MET A 87 6.79 -19.10 -7.81
C MET A 87 7.95 -19.18 -6.82
N ARG A 88 8.71 -18.08 -6.70
CA ARG A 88 9.81 -17.96 -5.75
C ARG A 88 9.29 -18.12 -4.30
N LYS A 89 10.06 -18.78 -3.44
CA LYS A 89 9.69 -19.03 -2.03
C LYS A 89 9.35 -17.73 -1.28
N ASP A 90 10.08 -16.64 -1.52
CA ASP A 90 9.82 -15.32 -0.92
C ASP A 90 8.40 -14.82 -1.22
N ALA A 91 7.98 -14.89 -2.48
CA ALA A 91 6.64 -14.51 -2.90
C ALA A 91 5.57 -15.44 -2.30
N GLN A 92 5.85 -16.75 -2.19
CA GLN A 92 4.94 -17.70 -1.54
C GLN A 92 4.73 -17.38 -0.05
N VAL A 93 5.81 -17.07 0.68
CA VAL A 93 5.74 -16.70 2.10
C VAL A 93 4.89 -15.45 2.27
N ILE A 94 5.02 -14.46 1.39
CA ILE A 94 4.20 -13.26 1.45
C ILE A 94 2.75 -13.52 1.09
N VAL A 95 2.45 -14.29 0.04
CA VAL A 95 1.06 -14.66 -0.28
C VAL A 95 0.42 -15.35 0.92
N HIS A 96 1.14 -16.27 1.56
CA HIS A 96 0.70 -16.96 2.76
C HIS A 96 0.46 -16.00 3.94
N GLN A 97 1.43 -15.15 4.29
CA GLN A 97 1.29 -14.19 5.40
C GLN A 97 0.22 -13.13 5.10
N GLY A 98 0.12 -12.69 3.84
CA GLY A 98 -0.87 -11.74 3.36
C GLY A 98 -2.27 -12.30 3.50
N ILE A 99 -2.52 -13.55 3.10
CA ILE A 99 -3.81 -14.22 3.27
C ILE A 99 -4.15 -14.39 4.75
N LEU A 100 -3.22 -14.88 5.57
CA LEU A 100 -3.43 -14.96 7.03
C LEU A 100 -3.60 -13.59 7.68
N GLY A 101 -2.98 -12.55 7.11
CA GLY A 101 -3.07 -11.18 7.57
C GLY A 101 -4.35 -10.46 7.13
N THR A 102 -5.09 -11.00 6.15
CA THR A 102 -6.24 -10.33 5.52
C THR A 102 -7.51 -11.18 5.50
N PHE A 103 -7.55 -12.27 4.74
CA PHE A 103 -8.71 -13.17 4.66
C PHE A 103 -8.80 -14.08 5.88
N LEU A 104 -7.75 -14.84 6.19
CA LEU A 104 -7.77 -15.96 7.16
C LEU A 104 -7.21 -15.58 8.54
N GLN A 105 -7.58 -14.40 9.04
CA GLN A 105 -7.01 -13.83 10.26
C GLN A 105 -7.36 -14.60 11.54
N HIS A 106 -8.57 -15.14 11.59
CA HIS A 106 -9.05 -15.83 12.79
C HIS A 106 -8.53 -17.26 12.82
N THR A 107 -8.08 -17.74 13.98
CA THR A 107 -7.49 -19.08 14.15
C THR A 107 -8.47 -20.21 13.85
N SER A 108 -9.78 -19.97 13.84
CA SER A 108 -10.77 -20.98 13.43
C SER A 108 -10.81 -21.22 11.92
N THR A 109 -10.17 -20.36 11.12
CA THR A 109 -10.18 -20.47 9.65
C THR A 109 -9.05 -21.35 9.11
N HIS A 110 -8.15 -21.80 9.96
CA HIS A 110 -6.99 -22.61 9.58
C HIS A 110 -6.48 -23.45 10.74
N LYS A 111 -5.87 -24.60 10.44
CA LYS A 111 -5.19 -25.43 11.43
C LYS A 111 -3.68 -25.26 11.31
N SER A 112 -3.04 -24.82 12.39
CA SER A 112 -1.59 -24.61 12.46
C SER A 112 -0.85 -25.93 12.67
N SER A 113 0.31 -26.09 12.01
CA SER A 113 1.31 -27.11 12.33
C SER A 113 2.45 -26.59 13.20
N GLY A 114 2.43 -25.31 13.58
CA GLY A 114 3.47 -24.64 14.35
C GLY A 114 4.01 -23.39 13.66
N THR A 115 5.11 -22.86 14.20
CA THR A 115 5.81 -21.71 13.64
C THR A 115 7.09 -22.19 12.95
N LYS A 116 7.37 -21.63 11.77
CA LYS A 116 8.62 -21.84 11.05
C LYS A 116 9.36 -20.51 10.91
N THR A 117 10.68 -20.59 10.89
CA THR A 117 11.57 -19.46 10.60
C THR A 117 12.46 -19.86 9.45
N GLU A 118 12.52 -19.04 8.42
CA GLU A 118 13.32 -19.26 7.22
C GLU A 118 14.15 -18.01 6.91
N SER A 119 15.33 -18.22 6.31
CA SER A 119 16.09 -17.13 5.72
C SER A 119 15.61 -16.89 4.29
N LEU A 120 15.20 -15.66 4.00
CA LEU A 120 14.73 -15.22 2.69
C LEU A 120 15.71 -14.20 2.09
N SER A 121 15.83 -14.14 0.77
CA SER A 121 16.78 -13.24 0.09
C SER A 121 16.10 -11.92 -0.26
N LEU A 122 16.79 -10.81 -0.02
CA LEU A 122 16.29 -9.46 -0.34
C LEU A 122 16.56 -9.04 -1.79
N GLY A 123 17.30 -9.84 -2.57
CA GLY A 123 17.75 -9.54 -3.93
C GLY A 123 19.03 -10.28 -4.30
N GLU A 124 19.44 -10.19 -5.56
CA GLU A 124 20.81 -10.56 -5.96
C GLU A 124 21.79 -9.62 -5.24
N GLU A 125 22.83 -10.19 -4.63
CA GLU A 125 23.86 -9.48 -3.83
C GLU A 125 23.40 -8.90 -2.47
N GLU A 126 22.11 -8.95 -2.10
CA GLU A 126 21.63 -8.52 -0.79
C GLU A 126 21.64 -9.67 0.24
N LYS A 127 21.99 -9.39 1.51
CA LYS A 127 22.01 -10.45 2.55
C LYS A 127 20.61 -10.90 2.92
N GLU A 128 20.53 -12.13 3.42
CA GLU A 128 19.27 -12.75 3.83
C GLU A 128 18.64 -12.08 5.06
N ILE A 129 17.31 -12.18 5.16
CA ILE A 129 16.48 -11.77 6.28
C ILE A 129 15.80 -13.00 6.89
N GLN A 130 15.76 -13.09 8.22
CA GLN A 130 14.99 -14.13 8.89
C GLN A 130 13.51 -13.74 8.95
N VAL A 131 12.66 -14.62 8.43
CA VAL A 131 11.22 -14.42 8.38
C VAL A 131 10.54 -15.57 9.10
N THR A 132 9.67 -15.20 10.04
CA THR A 132 8.91 -16.14 10.86
C THR A 132 7.45 -16.13 10.44
N TYR A 133 6.87 -17.31 10.20
CA TYR A 133 5.48 -17.47 9.77
C TYR A 133 4.82 -18.71 10.40
N LYS A 134 3.48 -18.74 10.38
CA LYS A 134 2.68 -19.83 10.95
C LYS A 134 2.39 -20.88 9.88
N ALA A 135 3.08 -22.01 9.94
CA ALA A 135 2.86 -23.12 9.02
C ALA A 135 1.46 -23.76 9.23
N LEU A 136 0.82 -24.19 8.16
CA LEU A 136 -0.55 -24.74 8.17
C LEU A 136 -0.61 -26.23 7.82
N GLN A 137 -1.61 -26.91 8.37
CA GLN A 137 -2.05 -28.26 7.97
C GLN A 137 -3.25 -28.21 7.03
N SER A 138 -4.17 -27.27 7.24
CA SER A 138 -5.36 -27.07 6.42
C SER A 138 -5.94 -25.66 6.64
N TYR A 139 -6.84 -25.23 5.74
CA TYR A 139 -7.60 -23.99 5.88
C TYR A 139 -8.98 -24.06 5.24
N ALA A 140 -9.87 -23.14 5.65
CA ALA A 140 -11.31 -23.19 5.43
C ALA A 140 -11.74 -23.34 3.95
N TYR A 141 -10.93 -22.88 2.99
CA TYR A 141 -11.33 -22.88 1.58
C TYR A 141 -11.35 -24.29 0.99
N GLN A 142 -10.54 -25.20 1.53
CA GLN A 142 -10.32 -26.55 0.97
C GLN A 142 -11.57 -27.43 1.11
N ASP A 143 -12.37 -27.22 2.16
CA ASP A 143 -13.54 -28.03 2.49
C ASP A 143 -14.87 -27.26 2.36
N PHE A 144 -14.83 -26.06 1.77
CA PHE A 144 -15.98 -25.14 1.74
C PHE A 144 -17.13 -25.60 0.82
N ALA A 145 -16.92 -26.58 -0.05
CA ALA A 145 -17.99 -27.15 -0.89
C ALA A 145 -19.18 -27.66 -0.06
N SER A 146 -18.92 -28.13 1.17
CA SER A 146 -19.96 -28.55 2.11
C SER A 146 -20.88 -27.41 2.58
N ASN A 147 -20.42 -26.16 2.52
CA ASN A 147 -21.21 -24.96 2.82
C ASN A 147 -22.02 -24.47 1.61
N LEU A 148 -21.66 -24.91 0.40
CA LEU A 148 -22.30 -24.50 -0.85
C LEU A 148 -23.38 -25.48 -1.32
N CYS A 149 -23.33 -26.73 -0.86
CA CYS A 149 -24.20 -27.81 -1.32
C CYS A 149 -25.10 -28.35 -0.21
N ASP A 150 -26.25 -28.90 -0.61
CA ASP A 150 -27.16 -29.61 0.28
C ASP A 150 -26.67 -31.04 0.60
N LYS A 151 -27.47 -31.77 1.39
CA LYS A 151 -27.17 -33.16 1.78
C LYS A 151 -27.19 -34.15 0.61
N ASN A 152 -27.86 -33.80 -0.49
CA ASN A 152 -27.93 -34.60 -1.71
C ASN A 152 -26.76 -34.27 -2.66
N GLY A 153 -25.90 -33.32 -2.30
CA GLY A 153 -24.76 -32.90 -3.09
C GLY A 153 -25.10 -31.91 -4.20
N GLN A 154 -26.29 -31.31 -4.18
CA GLN A 154 -26.70 -30.27 -5.13
C GLN A 154 -26.37 -28.88 -4.58
N LEU A 155 -26.03 -27.94 -5.46
CA LEU A 155 -25.80 -26.55 -5.06
C LEU A 155 -27.05 -25.98 -4.38
N LEU A 156 -26.84 -25.27 -3.28
CA LEU A 156 -27.91 -24.58 -2.57
C LEU A 156 -28.59 -23.56 -3.50
N THR A 157 -29.89 -23.37 -3.31
CA THR A 157 -30.70 -22.41 -4.09
C THR A 157 -31.01 -21.13 -3.32
N LYS A 158 -30.86 -21.16 -1.99
CA LYS A 158 -31.06 -20.01 -1.12
C LYS A 158 -29.72 -19.31 -0.85
N PRO A 159 -29.73 -17.98 -0.67
CA PRO A 159 -28.55 -17.25 -0.21
C PRO A 159 -27.97 -17.84 1.07
N ILE A 160 -26.65 -17.76 1.19
CA ILE A 160 -25.92 -18.15 2.40
C ILE A 160 -25.28 -16.93 3.05
N SER A 161 -25.16 -16.98 4.37
CA SER A 161 -24.39 -15.98 5.12
C SER A 161 -22.91 -16.07 4.77
N VAL A 162 -22.33 -14.95 4.37
CA VAL A 162 -20.92 -14.83 3.99
C VAL A 162 -20.11 -14.42 5.21
N ALA A 163 -19.17 -15.29 5.59
CA ALA A 163 -18.24 -14.99 6.66
C ALA A 163 -17.31 -13.81 6.29
N GLY A 164 -16.90 -13.02 7.28
CA GLY A 164 -16.01 -11.89 7.05
C GLY A 164 -14.63 -12.27 6.47
N TRP A 165 -14.20 -13.53 6.59
CA TRP A 165 -12.97 -14.01 5.94
C TRP A 165 -13.15 -14.32 4.45
N LEU A 166 -14.39 -14.49 3.98
CA LEU A 166 -14.72 -14.73 2.57
C LEU A 166 -14.91 -13.40 1.83
N ASN A 167 -15.41 -12.38 2.53
CA ASN A 167 -15.50 -11.01 2.06
C ASN A 167 -14.91 -10.03 3.10
N PRO A 168 -13.59 -9.83 3.10
CA PRO A 168 -12.93 -9.00 4.10
C PRO A 168 -13.44 -7.55 4.09
N GLY A 169 -13.96 -7.11 5.25
CA GLY A 169 -14.54 -5.79 5.41
C GLY A 169 -16.06 -5.72 5.22
N ALA A 170 -16.71 -6.80 4.79
CA ALA A 170 -18.16 -6.96 4.94
C ALA A 170 -18.49 -7.35 6.39
N VAL A 171 -18.52 -6.36 7.29
CA VAL A 171 -18.85 -6.60 8.70
C VAL A 171 -20.35 -6.41 8.92
N VAL A 172 -20.95 -7.40 9.58
CA VAL A 172 -22.25 -7.37 10.25
C VAL A 172 -22.34 -6.11 11.11
N ARG A 173 -23.23 -5.17 10.77
CA ARG A 173 -23.23 -3.81 11.33
C ARG A 173 -23.45 -3.78 12.85
N HIS A 174 -24.03 -4.83 13.46
CA HIS A 174 -24.25 -4.92 14.90
C HIS A 174 -24.10 -6.35 15.42
N VAL A 175 -23.17 -6.58 16.37
CA VAL A 175 -22.93 -7.89 17.02
C VAL A 175 -24.16 -8.40 17.78
N ALA A 176 -25.04 -7.49 18.25
CA ALA A 176 -26.29 -7.83 18.92
C ALA A 176 -27.41 -8.32 17.98
N PHE A 177 -27.27 -8.15 16.66
CA PHE A 177 -28.25 -8.54 15.63
C PHE A 177 -27.54 -9.27 14.48
N SER A 178 -26.72 -10.27 14.81
CA SER A 178 -25.88 -10.98 13.86
C SER A 178 -26.67 -11.76 12.80
N SER A 179 -27.91 -12.16 13.10
CA SER A 179 -28.84 -12.78 12.15
C SER A 179 -29.45 -11.80 11.14
N ASP A 180 -29.70 -10.55 11.54
CA ASP A 180 -30.49 -9.60 10.75
C ASP A 180 -29.61 -8.66 9.90
N THR A 181 -28.29 -8.69 10.12
CA THR A 181 -27.32 -7.85 9.42
C THR A 181 -26.18 -8.63 8.78
N SER A 182 -26.32 -9.96 8.67
CA SER A 182 -25.36 -10.78 7.92
C SER A 182 -25.40 -10.46 6.45
N PHE A 183 -24.22 -10.23 5.85
CA PHE A 183 -24.11 -10.13 4.41
C PHE A 183 -24.40 -11.51 3.82
N GLU A 184 -25.48 -11.62 3.05
CA GLU A 184 -25.86 -12.85 2.37
C GLU A 184 -25.49 -12.78 0.90
N GLU A 185 -25.13 -13.92 0.32
CA GLU A 185 -24.77 -14.03 -1.08
C GLU A 185 -25.28 -15.34 -1.66
N ARG A 186 -25.53 -15.36 -2.98
CA ARG A 186 -25.91 -16.61 -3.65
C ARG A 186 -24.75 -17.61 -3.60
N PRO A 187 -25.00 -18.92 -3.47
CA PRO A 187 -23.95 -19.93 -3.39
C PRO A 187 -22.94 -19.87 -4.54
N GLU A 188 -23.40 -19.61 -5.76
CA GLU A 188 -22.53 -19.44 -6.93
C GLU A 188 -21.60 -18.22 -6.83
N ASN A 189 -22.06 -17.14 -6.21
CA ASN A 189 -21.27 -15.91 -6.03
C ASN A 189 -20.32 -16.04 -4.83
N ALA A 190 -20.76 -16.72 -3.76
CA ALA A 190 -19.90 -17.07 -2.62
C ALA A 190 -18.76 -18.02 -3.04
N PHE A 191 -19.05 -18.95 -3.96
CA PHE A 191 -18.03 -19.79 -4.59
C PHE A 191 -16.96 -18.95 -5.31
N VAL A 192 -17.36 -17.94 -6.08
CA VAL A 192 -16.43 -17.02 -6.75
C VAL A 192 -15.54 -16.27 -5.75
N LEU A 193 -16.10 -15.80 -4.62
CA LEU A 193 -15.34 -15.07 -3.60
C LEU A 193 -14.18 -15.87 -2.99
N LEU A 194 -14.24 -17.19 -2.94
CA LEU A 194 -13.14 -18.04 -2.44
C LEU A 194 -11.84 -17.79 -3.21
N PHE A 195 -11.97 -17.49 -4.50
CA PHE A 195 -10.83 -17.30 -5.41
C PHE A 195 -10.28 -15.87 -5.36
N ALA A 196 -10.89 -14.96 -4.60
CA ALA A 196 -10.43 -13.57 -4.54
C ALA A 196 -8.99 -13.48 -4.01
N SER A 197 -8.61 -14.38 -3.10
CA SER A 197 -7.26 -14.45 -2.55
C SER A 197 -6.18 -14.76 -3.60
N VAL A 198 -6.56 -15.38 -4.72
CA VAL A 198 -5.66 -15.71 -5.84
C VAL A 198 -5.37 -14.45 -6.66
N ALA A 199 -6.39 -13.65 -6.97
CA ALA A 199 -6.22 -12.43 -7.76
C ALA A 199 -5.62 -11.28 -6.95
N CYS A 200 -6.04 -11.09 -5.71
CA CYS A 200 -5.56 -9.96 -4.91
C CYS A 200 -4.04 -9.98 -4.68
N TYR A 201 -3.52 -8.81 -4.32
CA TYR A 201 -2.12 -8.59 -3.96
C TYR A 201 -1.98 -8.12 -2.51
N TYR A 202 -0.81 -8.34 -1.92
CA TYR A 202 -0.60 -8.16 -0.49
C TYR A 202 0.67 -7.34 -0.20
N TYR A 203 0.59 -6.44 0.77
CA TYR A 203 1.75 -5.73 1.29
C TYR A 203 1.81 -5.79 2.82
N ILE A 204 3.01 -5.83 3.36
CA ILE A 204 3.32 -5.60 4.76
C ILE A 204 3.48 -4.08 4.95
N LEU A 205 2.67 -3.50 5.83
CA LEU A 205 2.67 -2.07 6.11
C LEU A 205 3.69 -1.72 7.19
N ARG A 206 4.53 -0.73 6.89
CA ARG A 206 5.49 -0.09 7.81
C ARG A 206 5.13 1.38 8.03
N SER A 207 3.86 1.63 8.27
CA SER A 207 3.31 2.96 8.49
C SER A 207 3.84 3.60 9.77
N LYS A 208 4.26 4.86 9.65
CA LYS A 208 4.66 5.73 10.76
C LYS A 208 3.52 6.66 11.17
N LEU A 209 2.49 6.82 10.33
CA LEU A 209 1.29 7.61 10.64
C LEU A 209 0.20 6.82 11.38
N ARG A 210 0.17 5.50 11.24
CA ARG A 210 -0.90 4.63 11.75
C ARG A 210 -0.41 3.74 12.88
N ASP A 211 -1.35 3.27 13.70
CA ASP A 211 -1.08 2.32 14.78
C ASP A 211 -0.59 0.97 14.21
N LYS A 212 0.33 0.30 14.93
CA LYS A 212 0.99 -0.96 14.60
C LYS A 212 0.03 -2.15 14.42
N ARG A 213 -1.27 -1.95 14.64
CA ARG A 213 -2.33 -2.98 14.55
C ARG A 213 -2.78 -3.26 13.11
N ALA A 214 -2.50 -2.35 12.17
CA ALA A 214 -2.81 -2.45 10.75
C ALA A 214 -1.54 -2.82 9.95
N GLN A 215 -1.16 -4.09 9.98
CA GLN A 215 0.14 -4.58 9.46
C GLN A 215 0.10 -5.06 8.01
N TYR A 216 -1.08 -5.28 7.46
CA TYR A 216 -1.24 -5.79 6.09
C TYR A 216 -2.21 -4.92 5.30
N ALA A 217 -1.90 -4.75 4.01
CA ALA A 217 -2.81 -4.21 3.03
C ALA A 217 -3.23 -5.31 2.06
N LEU A 218 -4.54 -5.38 1.79
CA LEU A 218 -5.12 -6.14 0.70
C LEU A 218 -5.38 -5.18 -0.47
N VAL A 219 -4.80 -5.47 -1.62
CA VAL A 219 -5.04 -4.75 -2.86
C VAL A 219 -5.99 -5.56 -3.73
N VAL A 220 -7.18 -5.01 -3.95
CA VAL A 220 -8.23 -5.55 -4.80
C VAL A 220 -8.20 -4.79 -6.13
N PRO A 221 -7.74 -5.39 -7.24
CA PRO A 221 -7.67 -4.73 -8.55
C PRO A 221 -9.05 -4.42 -9.10
N GLU A 222 -9.17 -3.35 -9.89
CA GLU A 222 -10.29 -3.23 -10.83
C GLU A 222 -10.01 -4.08 -12.07
N ILE A 223 -10.85 -5.08 -12.31
CA ILE A 223 -10.67 -6.03 -13.41
C ILE A 223 -11.72 -5.81 -14.47
N THR A 224 -11.27 -5.40 -15.65
CA THR A 224 -12.11 -5.20 -16.84
C THR A 224 -11.92 -6.28 -17.90
N ASN A 225 -10.84 -7.07 -17.79
CA ASN A 225 -10.50 -8.17 -18.67
C ASN A 225 -9.75 -9.26 -17.88
N LEU A 226 -10.35 -10.46 -17.81
CA LEU A 226 -9.84 -11.59 -17.02
C LEU A 226 -8.48 -12.08 -17.52
N GLU A 227 -8.31 -12.20 -18.84
CA GLU A 227 -7.10 -12.72 -19.46
C GLU A 227 -5.92 -11.75 -19.32
N LYS A 228 -6.15 -10.46 -19.60
CA LYS A 228 -5.12 -9.43 -19.41
C LYS A 228 -4.69 -9.31 -17.95
N TYR A 229 -5.66 -9.38 -17.03
CA TYR A 229 -5.34 -9.34 -15.61
C TYR A 229 -4.56 -10.57 -15.16
N ALA A 230 -4.91 -11.77 -15.65
CA ALA A 230 -4.17 -12.99 -15.37
C ALA A 230 -2.70 -12.88 -15.80
N GLN A 231 -2.46 -12.40 -17.03
CA GLN A 231 -1.10 -12.14 -17.53
C GLN A 231 -0.33 -11.15 -16.65
N TYR A 232 -1.00 -10.09 -16.18
CA TYR A 232 -0.40 -9.14 -15.24
C TYR A 232 -0.07 -9.82 -13.90
N ARG A 233 -1.03 -10.50 -13.26
CA ARG A 233 -0.89 -11.06 -11.91
C ARG A 233 0.11 -12.22 -11.82
N GLN A 234 0.24 -12.98 -12.91
CA GLN A 234 1.19 -14.08 -13.07
C GLN A 234 2.50 -13.63 -13.76
N HIS A 235 2.68 -12.34 -14.01
CA HIS A 235 3.89 -11.84 -14.64
C HIS A 235 5.13 -12.15 -13.80
N HIS A 236 6.25 -12.41 -14.47
CA HIS A 236 7.51 -12.83 -13.85
C HIS A 236 7.92 -11.92 -12.68
N ASN A 237 7.81 -10.60 -12.82
CA ASN A 237 8.22 -9.67 -11.77
C ASN A 237 7.38 -9.77 -10.48
N LEU A 238 6.12 -10.21 -10.55
CA LEU A 238 5.28 -10.41 -9.37
C LEU A 238 5.48 -11.78 -8.72
N ILE A 239 5.66 -12.83 -9.52
CA ILE A 239 5.85 -14.20 -8.99
C ILE A 239 7.30 -14.48 -8.56
N TYR A 240 8.27 -13.66 -9.00
CA TYR A 240 9.67 -13.68 -8.58
C TYR A 240 10.07 -12.46 -7.73
N ALA A 241 9.10 -11.63 -7.31
CA ALA A 241 9.33 -10.53 -6.38
C ALA A 241 10.04 -11.01 -5.10
N THR A 242 10.96 -10.20 -4.58
CA THR A 242 11.68 -10.52 -3.36
C THR A 242 10.91 -10.07 -2.13
N TYR A 243 11.29 -10.54 -0.94
CA TYR A 243 10.62 -10.14 0.30
C TYR A 243 10.60 -8.61 0.53
N LYS A 244 11.57 -7.88 -0.03
CA LYS A 244 11.66 -6.42 0.03
C LYS A 244 10.51 -5.73 -0.71
N ASP A 245 10.13 -6.26 -1.87
CA ASP A 245 9.12 -5.67 -2.77
C ASP A 245 7.71 -5.67 -2.17
N PHE A 246 7.49 -6.48 -1.13
CA PHE A 246 6.22 -6.60 -0.44
C PHE A 246 6.05 -5.66 0.75
N HIS A 247 6.98 -4.73 0.97
CA HIS A 247 6.85 -3.71 2.00
C HIS A 247 6.30 -2.41 1.41
N ALA A 248 5.35 -1.81 2.12
CA ALA A 248 4.80 -0.50 1.77
C ALA A 248 4.79 0.42 2.98
N SER A 249 5.07 1.70 2.77
CA SER A 249 5.09 2.71 3.83
C SER A 249 3.69 3.07 4.32
N GLY A 250 2.64 2.81 3.54
CA GLY A 250 1.25 3.13 3.85
C GLY A 250 0.27 2.54 2.84
N LEU A 251 -1.01 2.86 2.93
CA LEU A 251 -2.00 2.34 1.97
C LEU A 251 -1.85 2.98 0.59
N GLY A 252 -1.57 4.28 0.55
CA GLY A 252 -1.30 4.97 -0.72
C GLY A 252 -0.09 4.36 -1.42
N ASP A 253 0.96 4.06 -0.67
CA ASP A 253 2.16 3.39 -1.17
C ASP A 253 1.83 1.99 -1.73
N ALA A 254 1.11 1.16 -0.98
CA ALA A 254 0.71 -0.17 -1.42
C ALA A 254 -0.09 -0.15 -2.74
N GLY A 255 -1.05 0.77 -2.87
CA GLY A 255 -1.84 0.90 -4.10
C GLY A 255 -1.04 1.38 -5.29
N LEU A 256 -0.22 2.42 -5.09
CA LEU A 256 0.61 2.97 -6.16
C LEU A 256 1.68 1.97 -6.59
N ARG A 257 2.36 1.30 -5.65
CA ARG A 257 3.32 0.23 -5.95
C ARG A 257 2.71 -0.83 -6.85
N PHE A 258 1.53 -1.34 -6.48
CA PHE A 258 0.83 -2.33 -7.29
C PHE A 258 0.60 -1.82 -8.71
N LEU A 259 0.06 -0.61 -8.85
CA LEU A 259 -0.25 -0.02 -10.16
C LEU A 259 1.00 0.40 -10.95
N THR A 260 2.17 0.57 -10.32
CA THR A 260 3.39 1.10 -10.95
C THR A 260 4.58 0.15 -10.94
N LEU A 261 4.39 -1.13 -10.57
CA LEU A 261 5.47 -2.09 -10.28
C LEU A 261 6.43 -2.37 -11.46
N GLU A 262 6.17 -1.83 -12.64
CA GLU A 262 7.05 -1.96 -13.80
C GLU A 262 7.27 -0.62 -14.50
N GLU A 263 8.53 -0.35 -14.81
CA GLU A 263 9.02 0.88 -15.41
C GLU A 263 8.31 1.24 -16.73
N THR A 264 7.34 2.14 -16.61
CA THR A 264 7.08 3.31 -17.47
C THR A 264 6.08 3.08 -18.60
N VAL A 265 4.83 3.52 -18.37
CA VAL A 265 3.81 3.96 -19.36
C VAL A 265 3.26 2.90 -20.32
N LYS A 266 3.99 1.83 -20.64
CA LYS A 266 3.52 0.82 -21.61
C LYS A 266 2.45 -0.09 -21.02
N ILE A 267 2.48 -0.39 -19.72
CA ILE A 267 1.77 -1.56 -19.19
C ILE A 267 0.39 -1.26 -18.61
N THR A 268 0.15 -0.09 -18.01
CA THR A 268 -1.22 0.35 -17.70
C THR A 268 -2.08 0.46 -18.98
N HIS A 269 -1.45 0.73 -20.12
CA HIS A 269 -2.05 0.56 -21.46
C HIS A 269 -2.12 -0.91 -21.93
N THR A 270 -1.07 -1.73 -21.71
CA THR A 270 -1.04 -3.15 -22.15
C THR A 270 -2.09 -4.01 -21.43
N PHE A 271 -2.11 -4.00 -20.08
CA PHE A 271 -2.97 -4.88 -19.26
C PHE A 271 -4.25 -4.20 -18.74
N ALA A 272 -4.42 -2.89 -18.95
CA ALA A 272 -5.63 -2.13 -18.61
C ALA A 272 -6.04 -2.17 -17.12
N VAL A 273 -5.08 -2.31 -16.19
CA VAL A 273 -5.29 -2.18 -14.74
C VAL A 273 -4.96 -0.74 -14.31
N GLN A 274 -5.97 0.12 -14.24
CA GLN A 274 -5.79 1.55 -13.97
C GLN A 274 -6.12 1.94 -12.53
N ARG A 275 -6.93 1.11 -11.85
CA ARG A 275 -7.39 1.37 -10.49
C ARG A 275 -7.29 0.13 -9.62
N CYS A 276 -7.13 0.37 -8.32
CA CYS A 276 -7.23 -0.68 -7.32
C CYS A 276 -7.85 -0.12 -6.03
N GLN A 277 -8.49 -0.99 -5.28
CA GLN A 277 -9.00 -0.70 -3.95
C GLN A 277 -8.01 -1.29 -2.96
N VAL A 278 -7.48 -0.46 -2.08
CA VAL A 278 -6.55 -0.88 -1.03
C VAL A 278 -7.26 -0.78 0.29
N LEU A 279 -7.29 -1.87 1.02
CA LEU A 279 -7.92 -1.95 2.32
C LEU A 279 -6.94 -2.49 3.36
N THR A 280 -7.05 -1.97 4.57
CA THR A 280 -6.36 -2.53 5.73
C THR A 280 -7.37 -3.02 6.76
N LEU A 281 -6.98 -4.11 7.42
CA LEU A 281 -7.78 -4.79 8.42
C LEU A 281 -6.97 -4.77 9.72
N GLY A 282 -7.50 -4.05 10.72
CA GLY A 282 -6.85 -3.85 12.01
C GLY A 282 -7.83 -4.10 13.15
N THR A 283 -7.31 -4.35 14.35
CA THR A 283 -8.14 -4.45 15.55
C THR A 283 -8.55 -3.05 15.99
N VAL A 284 -9.84 -2.84 16.22
CA VAL A 284 -10.36 -1.59 16.81
C VAL A 284 -10.43 -1.73 18.32
N ALA A 285 -10.33 -0.61 19.05
CA ALA A 285 -10.21 -0.60 20.51
C ALA A 285 -11.33 -1.36 21.26
N TRP A 286 -12.51 -1.49 20.65
CA TRP A 286 -13.69 -2.15 21.21
C TRP A 286 -13.91 -3.60 20.71
N ALA A 287 -13.09 -4.09 19.76
CA ALA A 287 -13.13 -5.46 19.27
C ALA A 287 -11.69 -5.93 18.95
N THR A 288 -11.01 -6.41 19.99
CA THR A 288 -9.61 -6.87 19.89
C THR A 288 -9.47 -8.24 19.22
N GLN A 289 -10.53 -9.06 19.19
CA GLN A 289 -10.53 -10.38 18.54
C GLN A 289 -10.96 -10.34 17.07
N GLN A 290 -11.76 -9.33 16.66
CA GLN A 290 -12.26 -9.19 15.29
C GLN A 290 -11.66 -7.94 14.65
N LYS A 291 -10.76 -8.12 13.69
CA LYS A 291 -10.26 -6.99 12.91
C LYS A 291 -11.36 -6.50 11.98
N THR A 292 -11.64 -5.21 12.04
CA THR A 292 -12.62 -4.54 11.18
C THR A 292 -11.88 -3.78 10.08
N ARG A 293 -12.59 -3.40 9.01
CA ARG A 293 -12.03 -2.51 7.98
C ARG A 293 -11.71 -1.17 8.63
N THR A 294 -10.44 -0.88 8.82
CA THR A 294 -9.99 0.34 9.50
C THR A 294 -9.82 1.50 8.54
N ASP A 295 -9.51 1.22 7.27
CA ASP A 295 -9.41 2.23 6.22
C ASP A 295 -9.49 1.60 4.81
N MET A 296 -9.83 2.40 3.81
CA MET A 296 -10.02 1.96 2.43
C MET A 296 -9.80 3.10 1.45
N TYR A 297 -8.90 2.91 0.49
CA TYR A 297 -8.68 3.84 -0.63
C TYR A 297 -9.06 3.20 -1.95
N VAL A 298 -9.54 4.04 -2.86
CA VAL A 298 -9.55 3.74 -4.29
C VAL A 298 -8.43 4.56 -4.90
N VAL A 299 -7.44 3.87 -5.43
CA VAL A 299 -6.23 4.46 -6.01
C VAL A 299 -6.35 4.38 -7.53
N GLU A 300 -6.05 5.49 -8.20
CA GLU A 300 -6.04 5.60 -9.66
C GLU A 300 -4.67 6.07 -10.14
N ALA A 301 -4.09 5.32 -11.07
CA ALA A 301 -2.75 5.56 -11.57
C ALA A 301 -2.76 6.38 -12.86
N SER A 302 -3.05 7.67 -12.74
CA SER A 302 -2.88 8.61 -13.86
C SER A 302 -1.40 8.79 -14.24
N ASP A 303 -1.10 9.31 -15.43
CA ASP A 303 0.28 9.52 -15.88
C ASP A 303 1.07 10.45 -14.95
N GLU A 304 0.41 11.48 -14.41
CA GLU A 304 1.02 12.41 -13.46
C GLU A 304 1.29 11.74 -12.11
N VAL A 305 0.31 11.01 -11.58
CA VAL A 305 0.45 10.26 -10.32
C VAL A 305 1.56 9.21 -10.46
N CYS A 306 1.59 8.46 -11.56
CA CYS A 306 2.63 7.50 -11.87
C CYS A 306 4.03 8.15 -11.92
N HIS A 307 4.15 9.28 -12.62
CA HIS A 307 5.41 10.01 -12.72
C HIS A 307 5.89 10.47 -11.34
N ASN A 308 5.02 11.14 -10.59
CA ASN A 308 5.34 11.70 -9.28
C ASN A 308 5.66 10.60 -8.26
N TYR A 309 4.93 9.50 -8.29
CA TYR A 309 5.20 8.35 -7.44
C TYR A 309 6.55 7.69 -7.79
N LYS A 310 6.90 7.54 -9.08
CA LYS A 310 8.21 7.02 -9.49
C LYS A 310 9.37 7.90 -9.08
N VAL A 311 9.20 9.22 -9.15
CA VAL A 311 10.19 10.16 -8.62
C VAL A 311 10.36 9.93 -7.11
N CYS A 312 9.25 9.82 -6.38
CA CYS A 312 9.27 9.51 -4.95
C CYS A 312 10.00 8.19 -4.64
N ASP A 313 9.61 7.10 -5.30
CA ASP A 313 10.15 5.75 -5.11
C ASP A 313 11.66 5.68 -5.39
N ASN A 314 12.12 6.37 -6.45
CA ASN A 314 13.53 6.40 -6.83
C ASN A 314 14.44 7.14 -5.85
N TRP A 315 13.94 8.20 -5.21
CA TRP A 315 14.73 9.06 -4.32
C TRP A 315 14.48 8.80 -2.83
N LEU A 316 13.41 8.06 -2.50
CA LEU A 316 13.05 7.62 -1.16
C LEU A 316 12.91 6.09 -1.15
N LYS A 317 13.97 5.41 -1.61
CA LYS A 317 14.06 3.95 -1.66
C LYS A 317 14.03 3.32 -0.26
N ASP A 318 13.33 2.21 -0.15
CA ASP A 318 13.35 1.39 1.06
C ASP A 318 14.75 0.82 1.28
N LYS A 319 15.13 0.68 2.55
CA LYS A 319 16.47 0.26 2.95
C LYS A 319 16.40 -1.03 3.74
N ASP A 320 17.37 -1.92 3.55
CA ASP A 320 17.63 -3.01 4.48
C ASP A 320 18.50 -2.48 5.63
N ILE A 321 18.02 -2.62 6.86
CA ILE A 321 18.72 -2.14 8.06
C ILE A 321 18.98 -3.33 8.98
N GLU A 322 20.17 -3.36 9.58
CA GLU A 322 20.52 -4.31 10.62
C GLU A 322 19.98 -3.82 11.97
N GLY A 323 19.05 -4.58 12.56
CA GLY A 323 18.47 -4.33 13.87
C GLY A 323 18.92 -5.36 14.91
N LYS A 324 18.49 -5.17 16.16
CA LYS A 324 18.85 -6.06 17.29
C LYS A 324 18.35 -7.50 17.12
N GLU A 325 17.20 -7.67 16.50
CA GLU A 325 16.55 -8.97 16.25
C GLU A 325 16.85 -9.51 14.83
N GLY A 326 17.80 -8.89 14.13
CA GLY A 326 18.14 -9.20 12.74
C GLY A 326 17.79 -8.08 11.78
N ARG A 327 17.93 -8.37 10.48
CA ARG A 327 17.68 -7.41 9.40
C ARG A 327 16.19 -7.15 9.24
N PHE A 328 15.82 -5.94 8.86
CA PHE A 328 14.45 -5.59 8.49
C PHE A 328 14.43 -4.55 7.37
N VAL A 329 13.31 -4.50 6.64
CA VAL A 329 13.06 -3.50 5.61
C VAL A 329 12.46 -2.25 6.23
N ALA A 330 13.18 -1.14 6.13
CA ALA A 330 12.77 0.17 6.61
C ALA A 330 12.25 1.03 5.46
N THR A 331 11.06 1.60 5.66
CA THR A 331 10.41 2.51 4.71
C THR A 331 10.63 3.98 5.11
N ASN A 332 10.56 4.87 4.12
CA ASN A 332 10.71 6.31 4.32
C ASN A 332 9.39 6.96 4.78
N PHE A 333 9.48 7.90 5.71
CA PHE A 333 8.33 8.64 6.23
C PHE A 333 7.78 9.63 5.20
N ALA A 334 8.65 10.33 4.50
CA ALA A 334 8.30 11.21 3.39
C ALA A 334 7.50 10.47 2.33
N LYS A 335 7.92 9.23 2.01
CA LYS A 335 7.24 8.39 1.01
C LYS A 335 5.81 8.07 1.42
N GLU A 336 5.57 7.78 2.70
CA GLU A 336 4.22 7.57 3.23
C GLU A 336 3.36 8.82 3.04
N LEU A 337 3.86 9.99 3.43
CA LEU A 337 3.13 11.26 3.30
C LEU A 337 2.77 11.56 1.83
N ILE A 338 3.73 11.37 0.93
CA ILE A 338 3.61 11.65 -0.50
C ILE A 338 2.62 10.69 -1.15
N SER A 339 2.82 9.39 -0.96
CA SER A 339 2.00 8.35 -1.60
C SER A 339 0.55 8.39 -1.13
N GLU A 340 0.29 8.69 0.15
CA GLU A 340 -1.06 8.90 0.69
C GLU A 340 -1.80 10.06 0.00
N ASN A 341 -1.09 11.15 -0.30
CA ASN A 341 -1.68 12.30 -1.00
C ASN A 341 -1.91 11.99 -2.48
N LEU A 342 -0.92 11.41 -3.16
CA LEU A 342 -1.01 11.01 -4.56
C LEU A 342 -2.16 10.03 -4.80
N ALA A 343 -2.30 9.03 -3.93
CA ALA A 343 -3.38 8.04 -3.99
C ALA A 343 -4.78 8.64 -3.84
N ARG A 344 -4.89 9.85 -3.25
CA ARG A 344 -6.14 10.59 -3.06
C ARG A 344 -6.30 11.74 -4.07
N ASN A 345 -5.47 11.80 -5.12
CA ASN A 345 -5.42 12.89 -6.09
C ASN A 345 -5.27 14.28 -5.44
N GLN A 346 -4.50 14.36 -4.34
CA GLN A 346 -4.13 15.60 -3.68
C GLN A 346 -2.72 16.03 -4.09
N PRO A 347 -2.38 17.33 -3.99
CA PRO A 347 -0.99 17.77 -4.11
C PRO A 347 -0.08 16.96 -3.19
N TRP A 348 1.04 16.47 -3.72
CA TRP A 348 1.89 15.48 -3.06
C TRP A 348 2.40 15.91 -1.67
N TYR A 349 2.53 17.22 -1.43
CA TYR A 349 2.97 17.81 -0.15
C TYR A 349 1.82 18.16 0.81
N SER A 350 0.56 17.98 0.41
CA SER A 350 -0.62 18.46 1.14
C SER A 350 -0.68 17.94 2.58
N GLY A 351 -0.97 18.84 3.52
CA GLY A 351 -1.19 18.54 4.94
C GLY A 351 0.08 18.13 5.68
N ILE A 352 1.28 18.30 5.11
CA ILE A 352 2.54 17.94 5.78
C ILE A 352 2.70 18.69 7.10
N SER A 353 2.26 19.96 7.19
CA SER A 353 2.31 20.76 8.42
C SER A 353 1.38 20.27 9.53
N GLU A 354 0.31 19.55 9.17
CA GLU A 354 -0.64 18.99 10.13
C GLU A 354 -0.20 17.60 10.59
N LYS A 355 0.34 16.80 9.67
CA LYS A 355 0.84 15.43 9.93
C LYS A 355 2.17 15.45 10.69
N VAL A 356 3.05 16.43 10.44
CA VAL A 356 4.37 16.57 11.08
C VAL A 356 4.30 17.58 12.22
N ASN A 357 3.51 17.23 13.25
CA ASN A 357 3.22 18.14 14.37
C ASN A 357 4.22 18.05 15.54
N SER A 358 5.06 17.02 15.58
CA SER A 358 6.06 16.80 16.63
C SER A 358 7.49 17.02 16.12
N ASN A 359 8.42 17.27 17.06
CA ASN A 359 9.84 17.35 16.71
C ASN A 359 10.39 16.01 16.22
N GLU A 360 9.90 14.91 16.77
CA GLU A 360 10.30 13.55 16.38
C GLU A 360 9.96 13.25 14.91
N LEU A 361 8.71 13.54 14.49
CA LEU A 361 8.30 13.34 13.10
C LEU A 361 9.06 14.27 12.15
N PHE A 362 9.34 15.50 12.60
CA PHE A 362 10.15 16.43 11.82
C PHE A 362 11.59 15.92 11.64
N LYS A 363 12.24 15.40 12.69
CA LYS A 363 13.57 14.79 12.60
C LYS A 363 13.58 13.61 11.61
N LYS A 364 12.55 12.76 11.60
CA LYS A 364 12.42 11.67 10.61
C LYS A 364 12.37 12.20 9.18
N LEU A 365 11.58 13.25 8.93
CA LEU A 365 11.50 13.90 7.63
C LEU A 365 12.84 14.55 7.23
N PHE A 366 13.50 15.22 8.18
CA PHE A 366 14.79 15.89 7.98
C PHE A 366 15.95 14.91 7.72
N TYR A 367 15.90 13.71 8.30
CA TYR A 367 16.85 12.64 7.99
C TYR A 367 16.76 12.22 6.50
N GLU A 368 15.58 12.34 5.91
CA GLU A 368 15.28 12.01 4.52
C GLU A 368 15.47 13.21 3.57
N ARG A 369 16.07 14.31 4.05
CA ARG A 369 16.18 15.60 3.33
C ARG A 369 16.81 15.51 1.94
N GLU A 370 17.82 14.66 1.74
CA GLU A 370 18.47 14.54 0.44
C GLU A 370 17.53 13.93 -0.60
N GLY A 371 16.79 12.90 -0.22
CA GLY A 371 15.75 12.30 -1.06
C GLY A 371 14.62 13.29 -1.31
N LEU A 372 14.12 13.94 -0.27
CA LEU A 372 13.08 14.98 -0.38
C LEU A 372 13.47 16.13 -1.30
N TYR A 373 14.70 16.61 -1.20
CA TYR A 373 15.23 17.65 -2.09
C TYR A 373 15.12 17.20 -3.55
N GLN A 374 15.55 15.99 -3.86
CA GLN A 374 15.48 15.45 -5.22
C GLN A 374 14.05 15.25 -5.71
N VAL A 375 13.14 14.85 -4.82
CA VAL A 375 11.71 14.76 -5.13
C VAL A 375 11.15 16.13 -5.52
N ILE A 376 11.41 17.18 -4.74
CA ILE A 376 10.96 18.55 -5.03
C ILE A 376 11.40 19.00 -6.42
N GLN A 377 12.64 18.70 -6.80
CA GLN A 377 13.18 19.13 -8.09
C GLN A 377 12.52 18.41 -9.28
N LYS A 378 12.26 17.10 -9.14
CA LYS A 378 11.92 16.20 -10.26
C LYS A 378 10.43 15.89 -10.40
N VAL A 379 9.64 16.14 -9.36
CA VAL A 379 8.19 15.96 -9.38
C VAL A 379 7.56 16.96 -10.36
N LYS A 380 6.46 16.57 -11.01
CA LYS A 380 5.59 17.49 -11.75
C LYS A 380 4.75 18.26 -10.73
N SER A 381 4.87 19.58 -10.76
CA SER A 381 4.15 20.51 -9.88
C SER A 381 4.09 21.90 -10.51
N ASP A 382 3.27 22.80 -9.96
CA ASP A 382 3.18 24.21 -10.40
C ASP A 382 4.54 24.90 -10.21
N GLN A 383 4.97 25.68 -11.20
CA GLN A 383 6.24 26.40 -11.18
C GLN A 383 6.33 27.39 -10.00
N ARG A 384 5.22 28.02 -9.62
CA ARG A 384 5.15 28.92 -8.45
C ARG A 384 5.47 28.22 -7.16
N GLU A 385 5.07 26.96 -7.02
CA GLU A 385 5.38 26.15 -5.85
C GLU A 385 6.88 25.89 -5.75
N LYS A 386 7.52 25.60 -6.90
CA LYS A 386 8.97 25.39 -6.97
C LYS A 386 9.75 26.66 -6.62
N LEU A 387 9.35 27.80 -7.20
CA LEU A 387 9.93 29.11 -6.89
C LEU A 387 9.76 29.48 -5.41
N PHE A 388 8.58 29.22 -4.84
CA PHE A 388 8.32 29.48 -3.42
C PHE A 388 9.23 28.63 -2.51
N VAL A 389 9.37 27.33 -2.79
CA VAL A 389 10.29 26.45 -2.04
C VAL A 389 11.74 26.91 -2.18
N GLN A 390 12.16 27.31 -3.38
CA GLN A 390 13.49 27.84 -3.63
C GLN A 390 13.76 29.13 -2.84
N ALA A 391 12.82 30.08 -2.83
CA ALA A 391 12.92 31.30 -2.02
C ALA A 391 13.03 30.98 -0.52
N CYS A 392 12.30 29.96 -0.03
CA CYS A 392 12.46 29.47 1.34
C CYS A 392 13.83 28.84 1.60
N HIS A 393 14.37 28.01 0.68
CA HIS A 393 15.73 27.45 0.80
C HIS A 393 16.80 28.53 0.85
N GLU A 394 16.68 29.56 0.01
CA GLU A 394 17.57 30.73 0.05
C GLU A 394 17.47 31.47 1.38
N ALA A 395 16.26 31.70 1.89
CA ALA A 395 16.06 32.34 3.18
C ALA A 395 16.74 31.55 4.32
N ILE A 396 16.53 30.22 4.38
CA ILE A 396 17.20 29.35 5.36
C ILE A 396 18.73 29.46 5.23
N LYS A 397 19.24 29.42 4.00
CA LYS A 397 20.67 29.51 3.71
C LYS A 397 21.28 30.80 4.27
N PHE A 398 20.66 31.94 4.02
CA PHE A 398 21.16 33.22 4.51
C PHE A 398 21.05 33.34 6.03
N THR A 399 19.93 32.91 6.62
CA THR A 399 19.78 32.87 8.08
C THR A 399 20.85 32.00 8.74
N TYR A 400 21.13 30.80 8.20
CA TYR A 400 22.16 29.92 8.76
C TYR A 400 23.56 30.48 8.55
N GLY A 401 23.81 31.14 7.42
CA GLY A 401 25.05 31.88 7.17
C GLY A 401 25.30 32.95 8.23
N GLN A 402 24.30 33.78 8.53
CA GLN A 402 24.38 34.80 9.59
C GLN A 402 24.65 34.19 10.97
N ILE A 403 23.98 33.09 11.32
CA ILE A 403 24.21 32.37 12.59
C ILE A 403 25.66 31.86 12.65
N SER A 404 26.16 31.27 11.57
CA SER A 404 27.53 30.77 11.50
C SER A 404 28.55 31.89 11.64
N GLU A 405 28.36 33.02 10.94
CA GLU A 405 29.24 34.19 11.07
C GLU A 405 29.26 34.77 12.48
N GLN A 406 28.10 34.86 13.15
CA GLN A 406 28.00 35.35 14.52
C GLN A 406 28.66 34.41 15.53
N ALA A 407 28.45 33.10 15.39
CA ALA A 407 29.06 32.09 16.26
C ALA A 407 30.59 32.08 16.09
N ASN A 408 31.09 32.14 14.85
CA ASN A 408 32.52 32.23 14.56
C ASN A 408 33.16 33.48 15.17
N LYS A 409 32.49 34.65 15.11
CA LYS A 409 32.95 35.88 15.76
C LYS A 409 33.03 35.77 17.29
N ARG A 410 32.24 34.89 17.89
CA ARG A 410 32.19 34.65 19.35
C ARG A 410 33.01 33.43 19.80
N GLY A 411 33.58 32.67 18.86
CA GLY A 411 34.25 31.40 19.17
C GLY A 411 33.30 30.29 19.65
N GLU A 412 32.03 30.37 19.27
CA GLU A 412 30.98 29.43 19.68
C GLU A 412 30.61 28.48 18.54
N VAL A 413 29.98 27.34 18.88
CA VAL A 413 29.41 26.42 17.88
C VAL A 413 28.06 26.98 17.39
N PRO A 414 27.84 27.10 16.06
CA PRO A 414 26.57 27.55 15.51
C PRO A 414 25.39 26.67 15.96
N ASN A 415 24.33 27.27 16.51
CA ASN A 415 23.15 26.53 16.96
C ASN A 415 22.02 26.56 15.92
N PHE A 416 22.15 25.73 14.89
CA PHE A 416 21.15 25.60 13.81
C PHE A 416 19.85 24.94 14.28
N ASP A 417 19.92 24.05 15.27
CA ASP A 417 18.75 23.34 15.80
C ASP A 417 17.74 24.29 16.45
N ARG A 418 18.23 25.26 17.23
CA ARG A 418 17.37 26.28 17.85
C ARG A 418 16.61 27.06 16.80
N GLU A 419 17.28 27.45 15.72
CA GLU A 419 16.65 28.20 14.63
C GLU A 419 15.68 27.32 13.83
N THR A 420 16.04 26.07 13.56
CA THR A 420 15.15 25.08 12.93
C THR A 420 13.85 24.92 13.73
N VAL A 421 13.96 24.76 15.05
CA VAL A 421 12.82 24.65 15.96
C VAL A 421 12.00 25.94 15.99
N ARG A 422 12.64 27.12 15.95
CA ARG A 422 11.94 28.42 15.85
C ARG A 422 11.10 28.51 14.58
N ILE A 423 11.67 28.21 13.42
CA ILE A 423 10.96 28.25 12.13
C ILE A 423 9.81 27.23 12.13
N ARG A 424 10.06 25.98 12.54
CA ARG A 424 9.05 24.91 12.63
C ARG A 424 7.88 25.29 13.53
N THR A 425 8.17 25.78 14.74
CA THR A 425 7.12 26.15 15.70
C THR A 425 6.35 27.39 15.25
N GLY A 426 7.01 28.35 14.58
CA GLY A 426 6.35 29.49 13.92
C GLY A 426 5.35 29.04 12.86
N LEU A 427 5.76 28.13 11.96
CA LEU A 427 4.86 27.52 10.97
C LEU A 427 3.69 26.79 11.63
N GLY A 428 3.93 26.02 12.70
CA GLY A 428 2.88 25.30 13.44
C GLY A 428 1.83 26.21 14.10
N ARG A 429 2.20 27.46 14.42
CA ARG A 429 1.32 28.49 15.00
C ARG A 429 0.48 29.22 13.94
N CYS A 430 0.83 29.13 12.67
CA CYS A 430 0.05 29.74 11.59
C CYS A 430 -1.28 28.99 11.40
N LYS A 431 -2.39 29.59 11.84
CA LYS A 431 -3.75 29.00 11.79
C LYS A 431 -4.69 29.67 10.78
N ASN A 432 -4.28 30.78 10.19
CA ASN A 432 -5.03 31.53 9.19
C ASN A 432 -4.05 32.30 8.26
N SER A 433 -4.60 33.01 7.27
CA SER A 433 -3.80 33.79 6.31
C SER A 433 -2.98 34.88 6.98
N ASP A 434 -3.54 35.60 7.94
CA ASP A 434 -2.85 36.73 8.58
C ASP A 434 -1.62 36.28 9.39
N THR A 435 -1.78 35.28 10.25
CA THR A 435 -0.66 34.71 11.04
C THR A 435 0.42 34.11 10.14
N PHE A 436 0.05 33.54 8.98
CA PHE A 436 1.01 33.04 8.01
C PHE A 436 1.76 34.18 7.30
N ARG A 437 1.05 35.23 6.88
CA ARG A 437 1.65 36.41 6.23
C ARG A 437 2.63 37.13 7.15
N GLU A 438 2.26 37.29 8.42
CA GLU A 438 3.14 37.85 9.45
C GLU A 438 4.42 37.01 9.58
N PHE A 439 4.27 35.69 9.72
CA PHE A 439 5.39 34.78 9.84
C PHE A 439 6.31 34.80 8.62
N ILE A 440 5.76 34.67 7.40
CA ILE A 440 6.58 34.54 6.19
C ILE A 440 7.31 35.85 5.86
N THR A 441 6.70 36.99 6.17
CA THR A 441 7.33 38.31 6.00
C THR A 441 8.46 38.53 7.01
N ASP A 442 8.26 38.18 8.29
CA ASP A 442 9.33 38.19 9.29
C ASP A 442 10.47 37.22 8.90
N PHE A 443 10.11 36.02 8.43
CA PHE A 443 11.07 35.01 8.00
C PHE A 443 11.93 35.48 6.83
N TRP A 444 11.33 36.04 5.78
CA TRP A 444 12.07 36.56 4.62
C TRP A 444 12.87 37.82 4.94
N SER A 445 12.33 38.74 5.76
CA SER A 445 13.04 39.97 6.13
C SER A 445 14.32 39.70 6.92
N ARG A 446 14.32 38.70 7.82
CA ARG A 446 15.52 38.30 8.59
C ARG A 446 16.63 37.73 7.72
N ALA A 447 16.29 37.01 6.65
CA ALA A 447 17.27 36.43 5.74
C ALA A 447 17.99 37.49 4.88
N GLY A 448 17.38 38.67 4.69
CA GLY A 448 17.95 39.74 3.89
C GLY A 448 17.74 39.52 2.39
N LYS A 449 18.84 39.41 1.63
CA LYS A 449 18.77 39.38 0.16
C LYS A 449 18.46 37.97 -0.35
N ILE A 450 17.22 37.73 -0.77
CA ILE A 450 16.74 36.47 -1.36
C ILE A 450 16.57 36.64 -2.89
N PRO A 451 17.51 36.17 -3.74
CA PRO A 451 17.47 36.39 -5.18
C PRO A 451 16.17 35.97 -5.86
N THR A 452 15.67 34.76 -5.57
CA THR A 452 14.44 34.23 -6.19
C THR A 452 13.23 35.09 -5.84
N LEU A 453 13.17 35.59 -4.60
CA LEU A 453 12.10 36.48 -4.15
C LEU A 453 12.17 37.86 -4.83
N GLN A 454 13.37 38.37 -5.11
CA GLN A 454 13.56 39.65 -5.80
C GLN A 454 13.19 39.57 -7.27
N GLU A 455 13.58 38.47 -7.93
CA GLU A 455 13.30 38.23 -9.35
C GLU A 455 11.81 37.95 -9.62
N HIS A 456 11.16 37.19 -8.73
CA HIS A 456 9.77 36.75 -8.89
C HIS A 456 8.81 37.39 -7.87
N TRP A 457 9.07 38.64 -7.48
CA TRP A 457 8.34 39.31 -6.39
C TRP A 457 6.83 39.32 -6.59
N GLU A 458 6.33 39.82 -7.73
CA GLU A 458 4.90 39.94 -8.00
C GLU A 458 4.21 38.57 -7.97
N GLU A 459 4.78 37.58 -8.66
CA GLU A 459 4.25 36.22 -8.75
C GLU A 459 4.19 35.52 -7.37
N LEU A 460 5.22 35.68 -6.55
CA LEU A 460 5.29 35.08 -5.20
C LEU A 460 4.41 35.83 -4.19
N MET A 461 4.30 37.15 -4.30
CA MET A 461 3.37 37.92 -3.46
C MET A 461 1.93 37.55 -3.77
N ASP A 462 1.52 37.49 -5.03
CA ASP A 462 0.17 37.06 -5.41
C ASP A 462 -0.11 35.63 -4.90
N PHE A 463 0.90 34.75 -4.99
CA PHE A 463 0.80 33.39 -4.49
C PHE A 463 0.56 33.31 -2.98
N VAL A 464 1.33 34.06 -2.18
CA VAL A 464 1.27 34.05 -0.70
C VAL A 464 0.09 34.85 -0.16
N MET A 465 -0.24 35.97 -0.80
CA MET A 465 -1.28 36.89 -0.37
C MET A 465 -2.68 36.43 -0.76
N ALA A 466 -2.84 35.41 -1.60
CA ALA A 466 -4.14 34.81 -1.83
C ALA A 466 -4.65 34.07 -0.57
N ASP A 467 -5.81 34.47 -0.02
CA ASP A 467 -6.39 33.89 1.21
C ASP A 467 -6.60 32.38 1.16
N LYS A 468 -6.71 31.79 -0.04
CA LYS A 468 -6.88 30.34 -0.20
C LYS A 468 -5.57 29.56 -0.11
N ASN A 469 -4.43 30.22 -0.27
CA ASN A 469 -3.14 29.56 -0.45
C ASN A 469 -2.35 29.40 0.86
N TRP A 470 -2.69 30.09 1.95
CA TRP A 470 -1.86 30.09 3.16
C TRP A 470 -1.56 28.68 3.71
N LYS A 471 -2.52 27.73 3.65
CA LYS A 471 -2.29 26.34 4.07
C LYS A 471 -1.26 25.65 3.20
N LYS A 472 -1.39 25.80 1.88
CA LYS A 472 -0.47 25.27 0.89
C LYS A 472 0.92 25.89 1.03
N SER A 473 1.02 27.21 1.19
CA SER A 473 2.28 27.89 1.42
C SER A 473 2.93 27.50 2.74
N ARG A 474 2.14 27.26 3.80
CA ARG A 474 2.63 26.71 5.09
C ARG A 474 3.19 25.30 4.93
N ASP A 475 2.52 24.43 4.17
CA ASP A 475 2.99 23.09 3.86
C ASP A 475 4.31 23.14 3.07
N LEU A 476 4.37 23.97 2.02
CA LEU A 476 5.57 24.16 1.20
C LEU A 476 6.75 24.75 2.00
N ALA A 477 6.49 25.67 2.94
CA ALA A 477 7.52 26.24 3.79
C ALA A 477 8.09 25.20 4.78
N LEU A 478 7.24 24.34 5.36
CA LEU A 478 7.73 23.24 6.22
C LEU A 478 8.51 22.21 5.41
N LEU A 479 8.03 21.89 4.20
CA LEU A 479 8.74 21.03 3.26
C LEU A 479 10.10 21.61 2.87
N ALA A 480 10.18 22.92 2.62
CA ALA A 480 11.44 23.61 2.33
C ALA A 480 12.42 23.49 3.51
N LEU A 481 11.93 23.70 4.74
CA LEU A 481 12.74 23.51 5.95
C LEU A 481 13.25 22.08 6.10
N ALA A 482 12.40 21.09 5.82
CA ALA A 482 12.75 19.68 5.95
C ALA A 482 13.69 19.16 4.84
N SER A 483 13.74 19.82 3.68
CA SER A 483 14.50 19.39 2.50
C SER A 483 15.78 20.20 2.25
N TYR A 484 16.08 21.20 3.09
CA TYR A 484 17.22 22.08 2.89
C TYR A 484 18.57 21.36 3.04
N LYS A 485 19.48 21.53 2.05
CA LYS A 485 20.79 20.86 1.96
C LYS A 485 21.99 21.82 2.15
N GLY A 486 22.05 22.52 3.27
CA GLY A 486 23.15 23.44 3.60
C GLY A 486 24.44 22.75 4.12
N LYS A 487 25.60 23.41 3.96
CA LYS A 487 26.88 22.99 4.58
C LYS A 487 26.81 23.18 6.10
N GLY A 488 27.26 22.18 6.88
CA GLY A 488 27.31 22.22 8.35
C GLY A 488 26.19 21.45 9.06
N ILE A 489 25.29 20.83 8.32
CA ILE A 489 24.24 19.96 8.87
C ILE A 489 24.73 18.50 8.72
N SER A 490 25.44 17.95 9.69
CA SER A 490 25.87 16.54 9.64
C SER A 490 24.66 15.61 9.88
N ASN A 491 24.66 14.42 9.26
CA ASN A 491 23.68 13.36 9.51
C ASN A 491 24.12 12.42 10.66
N GLU A 492 25.31 12.64 11.21
CA GLU A 492 26.00 11.68 12.07
C GLU A 492 25.40 11.59 13.49
N ASP A 493 24.73 12.64 13.98
CA ASP A 493 24.18 12.66 15.35
C ASP A 493 22.79 12.00 15.49
N ASN A 494 22.17 11.53 14.42
CA ASN A 494 20.79 10.99 14.44
C ASN A 494 20.71 9.45 14.43
N VAL A 495 21.83 8.73 14.41
CA VAL A 495 21.84 7.25 14.42
C VAL A 495 21.44 6.68 15.79
N ILE A 496 21.66 7.43 16.88
CA ILE A 496 21.55 6.93 18.25
C ILE A 496 20.12 7.10 18.83
N ASP A 497 19.32 8.02 18.30
CA ASP A 497 18.06 8.46 18.95
C ASP A 497 16.78 8.03 18.21
N LEU A 498 16.90 7.15 17.20
CA LEU A 498 15.74 6.65 16.44
C LEU A 498 14.97 5.51 17.11
N GLY A 499 15.35 5.10 18.33
CA GLY A 499 14.59 4.10 19.10
C GLY A 499 14.25 2.85 18.27
N ILE A 500 15.27 2.32 17.57
CA ILE A 500 15.18 1.09 16.77
C ILE A 500 15.05 -0.12 17.70
#